data_AF-U1P0H3-F1
#
_entry.id   AF-U1P0H3-F1
#
_cell.length_a   1.000
_cell.length_b   1.000
_cell.length_c   1.000
_cell.angle_alpha   90.00
_cell.angle_beta   90.00
_cell.angle_gamma   90.00
#
_symmetry.space_group_name_H-M   'P 1'
#
loop_
_entity.id
_entity.type
_entity.pdbx_description
1 polymer ?
#
loop_
_entity_poly.entity_id
_entity_poly.type
_entity_poly.pdbx_seq_one_letter_code
_entity_poly.pdbx_strand_id
1 'polypeptide(L)' 'MSHEPWTLYPAEAAVETDTLLRAEGFQRPDEEPVCYYSPGLNVEASRSMEPGTN' A
#
# COMPACT_ATOMS: atom_id res chain seq x y z
N MET A 1 -0.41 -2.02 -19.22
CA MET A 1 0.39 -0.87 -18.76
C MET A 1 1.61 -1.42 -18.06
N SER A 2 2.81 -1.12 -18.56
CA SER A 2 4.06 -1.51 -17.92
C SER A 2 4.63 -0.28 -17.23
N HIS A 3 4.94 -0.40 -15.94
CA HIS A 3 5.67 0.61 -15.19
C HIS A 3 7.09 0.10 -14.96
N GLU A 4 8.05 1.03 -14.84
CA GLU A 4 9.40 0.68 -14.39
C GLU A 4 9.34 0.14 -12.95
N PRO A 5 10.09 -0.93 -12.62
CA PRO A 5 10.16 -1.44 -11.25
C PRO A 5 10.62 -0.37 -10.28
N TRP A 6 10.05 -0.35 -9.08
CA TRP A 6 10.46 0.60 -8.05
C TRP A 6 11.78 0.17 -7.40
N THR A 7 12.64 1.14 -7.10
CA THR A 7 13.79 0.93 -6.24
C THR A 7 13.31 0.74 -4.80
N LEU A 8 13.60 -0.43 -4.23
CA LEU A 8 13.19 -0.81 -2.89
C LEU A 8 14.39 -0.91 -1.94
N TYR A 9 14.18 -0.47 -0.70
CA TYR A 9 15.13 -0.55 0.40
C TYR A 9 14.50 -1.30 1.57
N PRO A 10 15.24 -2.17 2.29
CA PRO A 10 14.72 -2.86 3.47
C PRO A 10 14.16 -1.87 4.50
N ALA A 11 13.07 -2.25 5.15
CA ALA A 11 12.42 -1.44 6.18
C ALA A 11 12.08 -2.29 7.41
N GLU A 12 12.07 -1.64 8.57
CA GLU A 12 11.47 -2.18 9.79
C GLU A 12 10.15 -1.45 10.06
N ALA A 13 9.09 -2.19 10.36
CA ALA A 13 7.77 -1.64 10.65
C ALA A 13 7.26 -2.16 12.00
N ALA A 14 6.94 -1.24 12.91
CA ALA A 14 6.23 -1.56 14.14
C ALA A 14 4.72 -1.53 13.88
N VAL A 15 4.05 -2.67 14.02
CA VAL A 15 2.59 -2.75 13.91
C VAL A 15 1.98 -2.55 15.29
N GLU A 16 1.48 -1.34 15.56
CA GLU A 16 0.85 -1.03 16.85
C GLU A 16 -0.57 -1.60 16.98
N THR A 17 -1.31 -1.69 15.87
CA THR A 17 -2.68 -2.23 15.83
C THR A 17 -2.95 -2.89 14.49
N ASP A 18 -3.43 -4.15 14.53
CA ASP A 18 -3.86 -4.90 13.36
C ASP A 18 -5.32 -5.34 13.53
N THR A 19 -6.22 -4.62 12.87
CA THR A 19 -7.64 -4.95 12.80
C THR A 19 -8.06 -5.39 11.40
N LEU A 20 -7.21 -5.20 10.39
CA LEU A 20 -7.60 -5.28 8.99
C LEU A 20 -7.81 -6.73 8.55
N LEU A 21 -6.88 -7.63 8.91
CA LEU A 21 -7.03 -9.05 8.60
C LEU A 21 -8.27 -9.63 9.29
N ARG A 22 -8.47 -9.31 10.58
CA ARG A 22 -9.63 -9.76 11.35
C ARG A 22 -10.94 -9.24 10.79
N ALA A 23 -11.01 -7.95 10.45
CA ALA A 23 -12.23 -7.31 9.96
C ALA A 23 -12.73 -7.96 8.67
N GLU A 24 -11.80 -8.37 7.81
CA GLU A 24 -12.10 -9.03 6.53
C GLU A 24 -12.15 -10.57 6.64
N GLY A 25 -12.02 -11.13 7.86
CA GLY A 25 -12.11 -12.57 8.11
C GLY A 25 -10.88 -13.38 7.68
N PHE A 26 -9.75 -12.73 7.44
CA PHE A 26 -8.50 -13.40 7.10
C PHE A 26 -7.77 -13.93 8.33
N GLN A 27 -7.14 -15.09 8.16
CA GLN A 27 -6.20 -15.61 9.15
C GLN A 27 -4.89 -14.82 9.09
N ARG A 28 -4.29 -14.58 10.26
CA ARG A 28 -2.98 -13.96 10.35
C ARG A 28 -1.91 -14.96 9.90
N PRO A 29 -0.95 -14.55 9.05
CA PRO A 29 0.22 -15.37 8.75
C PRO A 29 1.06 -15.64 10.01
N ASP A 30 1.65 -16.83 10.10
CA ASP A 30 2.57 -17.20 11.19
C ASP A 30 3.98 -16.60 11.02
N GLU A 31 4.26 -16.03 9.85
CA GLU A 31 5.56 -15.44 9.50
C GLU A 31 5.62 -13.94 9.80
N GLU A 32 6.84 -13.43 10.01
CA GLU A 32 7.09 -12.01 10.17
C GLU A 32 6.86 -11.24 8.85
N PRO A 33 6.32 -10.02 8.90
CA PRO A 33 6.07 -9.23 7.70
C PRO A 33 7.38 -8.83 7.01
N VAL A 34 7.42 -9.01 5.69
CA VAL A 34 8.54 -8.55 4.86
C VAL A 34 8.27 -7.12 4.40
N CYS A 35 9.07 -6.18 4.90
CA CYS A 35 8.86 -4.75 4.68
C CYS A 35 9.97 -4.12 3.83
N TYR A 36 9.57 -3.37 2.81
CA TYR A 36 10.44 -2.52 2.00
C TYR A 36 9.81 -1.15 1.82
N TYR A 37 10.64 -0.12 1.74
CA TYR A 37 10.22 1.23 1.37
C TYR A 37 10.87 1.66 0.04
N SER A 38 10.14 2.47 -0.73
CA SER A 38 10.70 3.19 -1.88
C SER A 38 10.94 4.64 -1.46
N PRO A 39 12.05 5.28 -1.85
CA PRO A 39 12.29 6.69 -1.55
C PRO A 39 11.27 7.48 -2.37
N GLY A 40 10.31 8.10 -1.67
CA GLY A 40 9.05 8.59 -2.22
C GLY A 40 9.10 9.17 -3.64
N LEU A 41 8.08 8.84 -4.43
CA LEU A 41 7.85 9.43 -5.75
C LEU A 41 7.12 10.77 -5.60
N ASN A 42 7.37 11.71 -6.52
CA ASN A 42 6.50 12.88 -6.65
C ASN A 42 5.12 12.43 -7.17
N VAL A 43 4.15 12.27 -6.26
CA VAL A 43 2.79 11.85 -6.60
C VAL A 43 1.90 13.07 -6.75
N GLU A 44 1.41 13.31 -7.97
CA GLU A 44 0.38 14.30 -8.25
C GLU A 44 -0.97 13.60 -8.42
N ALA A 45 -1.94 13.92 -7.56
CA ALA A 45 -3.31 13.45 -7.68
C ALA A 45 -4.21 14.60 -8.13
N SER A 46 -5.04 14.35 -9.15
CA SER A 46 -6.10 15.27 -9.58
C SER A 46 -7.46 14.75 -9.10
N ARG A 47 -8.43 15.66 -8.92
CA ARG A 47 -9.81 15.25 -8.65
C ARG A 47 -10.35 14.45 -9.83
N SER A 48 -11.02 13.33 -9.53
CA SER A 48 -11.82 12.63 -10.52
C SER A 48 -12.91 13.57 -11.01
N MET A 49 -12.99 13.77 -12.33
CA MET A 49 -14.12 14.46 -12.94
C MET A 49 -15.31 13.50 -12.91
N GLU A 50 -16.42 13.88 -12.29
CA GLU A 50 -17.66 13.14 -12.49
C GLU A 50 -18.08 13.29 -13.96
N PRO A 51 -18.42 12.21 -14.67
CA PRO A 51 -18.98 12.34 -16.00
C PRO A 51 -20.30 13.09 -15.85
N GLY A 52 -20.36 14.31 -16.39
CA GLY A 52 -21.54 15.16 -16.33
C GLY A 52 -22.77 14.38 -16.78
N THR A 53 -23.78 14.32 -15.92
CA THR A 53 -25.12 13.91 -16.32
C THR A 53 -25.62 14.93 -17.34
N ASN A 54 -25.64 14.54 -18.60
CA ASN A 54 -26.39 15.20 -19.66
C ASN A 54 -27.82 14.65 -19.65
#